data_AF-A0A842TZJ8-F1
#
_entry.id   AF-A0A842TZJ8-F1
#
_cell.length_a   1.000
_cell.length_b   1.000
_cell.length_c   1.000
_cell.angle_alpha   90.00
_cell.angle_beta   90.00
_cell.angle_gamma   90.00
#
_symmetry.space_group_name_H-M   'P 1'
#
loop_
_entity.id
_entity.type
_entity.pdbx_description
1 polymer ?
#
loop_
_entity_poly.entity_id
_entity_poly.type
_entity_poly.pdbx_seq_one_letter_code
_entity_poly.pdbx_strand_id
1 'polypeptide(L)'
;MNKTRLGISLRNSKKAALPMQYIIIAMILLITAFIIIAVFTGLFGKQKEQIEGQIDSLGDYDGDGVVNMFDKCPCEKTLSGDEEQFKGCATKQALNTAKTSPKPTCPPQK
;
A
#
# COMPACT_ATOMS: atom_id res chain seq x y z
N MET A 1 5.24 -26.88 -72.04
CA MET A 1 5.78 -26.70 -70.68
C MET A 1 6.45 -25.35 -70.56
N ASN A 2 5.70 -24.35 -70.11
CA ASN A 2 6.09 -22.95 -69.96
C ASN A 2 6.42 -22.67 -68.49
N LYS A 3 7.71 -22.62 -68.17
CA LYS A 3 8.22 -22.27 -66.84
C LYS A 3 8.01 -20.77 -66.59
N THR A 4 6.99 -20.41 -65.84
CA THR A 4 6.86 -19.06 -65.25
C THR A 4 7.92 -18.91 -64.15
N ARG A 5 8.90 -18.02 -64.39
CA ARG A 5 9.84 -17.59 -63.35
C ARG A 5 9.09 -16.69 -62.37
N LEU A 6 8.87 -17.18 -61.15
CA LEU A 6 8.36 -16.39 -60.03
C LEU A 6 9.50 -15.52 -59.49
N GLY A 7 9.61 -14.28 -59.98
CA GLY A 7 10.52 -13.28 -59.44
C GLY A 7 9.94 -12.66 -58.19
N ILE A 8 10.48 -12.99 -57.02
CA ILE A 8 10.15 -12.32 -55.76
C ILE A 8 10.74 -10.91 -55.83
N SER A 9 9.87 -9.92 -56.06
CA SER A 9 10.24 -8.51 -55.99
C SER A 9 10.42 -8.12 -54.52
N LEU A 10 11.67 -8.14 -54.04
CA LEU A 10 12.06 -7.55 -52.76
C LEU A 10 11.87 -6.03 -52.87
N ARG A 11 10.73 -5.53 -52.38
CA ARG A 11 10.52 -4.09 -52.19
C ARG A 11 11.52 -3.60 -51.15
N ASN A 12 12.42 -2.72 -51.57
CA ASN A 12 13.28 -1.97 -50.67
C ASN A 12 12.37 -1.09 -49.79
N SER A 13 12.20 -1.47 -48.52
CA SER A 13 11.48 -0.67 -47.53
C SER A 13 12.27 0.60 -47.33
N LYS A 14 11.82 1.71 -47.94
CA LYS A 14 12.34 3.05 -47.64
C LYS A 14 12.30 3.19 -46.13
N LYS A 15 13.48 3.21 -45.49
CA LYS A 15 13.57 3.45 -44.05
C LYS A 15 12.89 4.78 -43.83
N ALA A 16 11.80 4.78 -43.08
CA ALA A 16 11.16 6.01 -42.66
C ALA A 16 12.17 6.75 -41.78
N ALA A 17 12.90 7.67 -42.40
CA ALA A 17 13.77 8.58 -41.69
C ALA A 17 12.85 9.58 -40.99
N LEU A 18 12.41 9.22 -39.80
CA LEU A 18 11.76 10.17 -38.91
C LEU A 18 12.74 11.34 -38.71
N PRO A 19 12.26 12.59 -38.68
CA PRO A 19 13.13 13.74 -38.44
C PRO A 19 13.93 13.48 -37.16
N MET A 20 15.26 13.68 -37.18
CA MET A 20 16.16 13.33 -36.07
C MET A 20 15.70 13.85 -34.68
N GLN A 21 14.94 14.94 -34.67
CA GLN A 21 14.33 15.53 -33.48
C GLN A 21 13.35 14.58 -32.76
N TYR A 22 12.58 13.78 -33.50
CA TYR A 22 11.62 12.82 -32.92
C TYR A 22 12.32 11.68 -32.19
N ILE A 23 13.52 11.29 -32.60
CA ILE A 23 14.31 10.25 -31.94
C ILE A 23 14.72 10.73 -30.53
N ILE A 24 15.15 11.99 -30.42
CA ILE A 24 15.55 12.59 -29.14
C ILE A 24 14.34 12.69 -28.20
N ILE A 25 13.20 13.15 -28.70
CA ILE A 25 11.96 13.26 -27.91
C ILE A 25 11.49 11.88 -27.43
N ALA A 26 11.51 10.86 -28.28
CA ALA A 26 11.10 9.50 -27.92
C ALA A 26 11.98 8.90 -26.81
N MET A 27 13.29 9.15 -26.85
CA MET A 27 14.22 8.70 -25.82
C MET A 27 13.95 9.38 -24.48
N ILE A 28 13.71 10.69 -24.48
CA ILE A 28 13.37 11.44 -23.26
C ILE A 28 12.07 10.89 -22.66
N LEU A 29 11.03 10.72 -23.47
CA LEU A 29 9.74 10.19 -22.99
C LEU A 29 9.86 8.79 -22.39
N LEU A 30 10.67 7.91 -22.98
CA LEU A 30 10.94 6.58 -22.45
C LEU A 30 11.65 6.63 -21.09
N ILE A 31 12.66 7.49 -20.96
CA ILE A 31 13.40 7.67 -19.70
C ILE A 31 12.47 8.24 -18.62
N THR A 32 11.69 9.27 -18.94
CA THR A 32 10.74 9.86 -17.99
C THR A 32 9.68 8.84 -17.55
N ALA A 33 9.12 8.06 -18.48
CA ALA A 33 8.16 7.00 -18.16
C ALA A 33 8.78 5.93 -17.26
N PHE A 34 10.03 5.52 -17.52
CA PHE A 34 10.73 4.54 -16.69
C PHE A 34 10.98 5.06 -15.26
N ILE A 35 11.38 6.33 -15.10
CA ILE A 35 11.55 6.96 -13.79
C ILE A 35 10.23 6.98 -13.03
N ILE A 36 9.14 7.37 -13.69
CA ILE A 36 7.80 7.37 -13.10
C ILE A 36 7.45 5.95 -12.64
N ILE A 37 7.57 4.94 -13.49
CA ILE A 37 7.28 3.54 -13.14
C ILE A 37 8.16 3.08 -11.98
N ALA A 38 9.46 3.41 -11.97
CA ALA A 38 10.38 3.05 -10.89
C ALA A 38 10.00 3.70 -9.56
N VAL A 39 9.52 4.95 -9.57
CA VAL A 39 9.01 5.64 -8.37
C VAL A 39 7.71 5.01 -7.90
N PHE A 40 6.76 4.77 -8.81
CA PHE A 40 5.48 4.16 -8.48
C PHE A 40 5.63 2.70 -7.99
N THR A 41 6.59 1.94 -8.53
CA THR A 41 6.85 0.55 -8.10
C THR A 41 7.76 0.46 -6.87
N GLY A 42 8.77 1.33 -6.76
CA GLY A 42 9.73 1.32 -5.65
C GLY A 42 9.24 1.98 -4.37
N LEU A 43 8.34 2.96 -4.45
CA LEU A 43 7.89 3.74 -3.30
C LEU A 43 6.61 3.17 -2.64
N PHE A 44 5.71 2.54 -3.41
CA PHE A 44 4.43 2.02 -2.90
C PHE A 44 4.47 0.57 -2.39
N GLY A 45 5.51 -0.20 -2.70
CA GLY A 45 5.59 -1.62 -2.32
C GLY A 45 5.98 -1.87 -0.86
N LYS A 46 6.72 -0.94 -0.22
CA LYS A 46 7.28 -1.13 1.12
C LYS A 46 6.49 -0.47 2.26
N GLN A 47 5.43 0.27 1.95
CA GLN A 47 4.71 1.06 2.97
C GLN A 47 3.37 0.46 3.42
N LYS A 48 2.86 -0.60 2.78
CA LYS A 48 1.57 -1.19 3.18
C LYS A 48 1.57 -1.72 4.62
N GLU A 49 2.67 -2.32 5.05
CA GLU A 49 2.79 -2.95 6.39
C GLU A 49 2.88 -1.90 7.53
N GLN A 50 3.40 -0.70 7.24
CA GLN A 50 3.51 0.37 8.25
C GLN A 50 2.25 1.24 8.31
N ILE A 51 1.45 1.25 7.24
CA ILE A 51 0.21 2.02 7.16
C ILE A 51 -0.90 1.32 7.96
N GLU A 52 -1.02 -0.01 7.91
CA GLU A 52 -2.02 -0.75 8.70
C GLU A 52 -1.80 -0.56 10.21
N GLY A 53 -0.56 -0.72 10.70
CA GLY A 53 -0.27 -0.57 12.12
C GLY A 53 -0.49 0.84 12.70
N GLN A 54 -0.38 1.89 11.89
CA GLN A 54 -0.68 3.26 12.32
C GLN A 54 -2.17 3.59 12.27
N ILE A 55 -2.91 3.07 11.28
CA ILE A 55 -4.36 3.26 11.20
C ILE A 55 -5.04 2.53 12.37
N ASP A 56 -4.59 1.32 12.68
CA ASP A 56 -5.11 0.53 13.80
C ASP A 56 -4.92 1.25 15.14
N SER A 57 -3.81 1.97 15.31
CA SER A 57 -3.56 2.75 16.53
C SER A 57 -4.51 3.94 16.68
N LEU A 58 -5.08 4.46 15.58
CA LEU A 58 -6.04 5.57 15.62
C LEU A 58 -7.50 5.12 15.69
N GLY A 59 -7.77 3.83 15.47
CA GLY A 59 -9.10 3.24 15.62
C GLY A 59 -9.53 3.06 17.08
N ASP A 60 -10.73 2.54 17.26
CA ASP A 60 -11.28 2.05 18.51
C ASP A 60 -11.79 0.63 18.23
N TYR A 61 -11.09 -0.37 18.77
CA TYR A 61 -11.32 -1.77 18.38
C TYR A 61 -12.53 -2.39 19.07
N ASP A 62 -12.91 -1.97 20.27
CA ASP A 62 -14.04 -2.54 21.02
C ASP A 62 -15.24 -1.58 21.15
N GLY A 63 -15.08 -0.36 20.62
CA GLY A 63 -16.11 0.64 20.50
C GLY A 63 -16.52 1.19 21.86
N ASP A 64 -15.60 1.22 22.83
CA ASP A 64 -15.83 1.79 24.14
C ASP A 64 -15.57 3.30 24.22
N GLY A 65 -15.13 3.93 23.12
CA GLY A 65 -14.87 5.37 23.06
C GLY A 65 -13.45 5.78 23.41
N VAL A 66 -12.60 4.84 23.83
CA VAL A 66 -11.17 5.05 24.06
C VAL A 66 -10.39 4.59 22.83
N VAL A 67 -9.77 5.53 22.11
CA VAL A 67 -8.95 5.15 20.94
C VAL A 67 -7.85 4.19 21.35
N ASN A 68 -7.55 3.25 20.47
CA ASN A 68 -6.58 2.20 20.66
C ASN A 68 -5.27 2.78 21.16
N MET A 69 -4.75 3.92 20.68
CA MET A 69 -3.50 4.47 21.20
C MET A 69 -3.49 4.74 22.73
N PHE A 70 -4.63 5.08 23.31
CA PHE A 70 -4.79 5.39 24.74
C PHE A 70 -5.41 4.26 25.56
N ASP A 71 -6.03 3.30 24.88
CA ASP A 71 -6.67 2.15 25.50
C ASP A 71 -5.63 1.18 26.10
N LYS A 72 -5.85 0.70 27.33
CA LYS A 72 -5.04 -0.36 27.94
C LYS A 72 -5.54 -1.75 27.61
N CYS A 73 -6.81 -1.93 27.30
CA CYS A 73 -7.43 -3.17 26.90
C CYS A 73 -8.20 -3.01 25.58
N PRO A 74 -7.51 -2.76 24.44
CA PRO A 74 -8.13 -2.46 23.12
C PRO A 74 -9.06 -3.54 22.56
N CYS A 75 -9.13 -4.72 23.19
CA CYS A 75 -9.93 -5.83 22.72
C CYS A 75 -11.11 -6.12 23.66
N GLU A 76 -11.27 -5.35 24.72
CA GLU A 76 -12.20 -5.62 25.80
C GLU A 76 -12.94 -4.35 26.19
N LYS A 77 -14.16 -4.25 25.66
CA LYS A 77 -15.04 -3.11 25.85
C LYS A 77 -15.19 -2.73 27.32
N THR A 78 -14.91 -1.47 27.66
CA THR A 78 -15.23 -0.94 29.00
C THR A 78 -16.73 -0.86 29.23
N LEU A 79 -17.12 -1.04 30.49
CA LEU A 79 -18.50 -0.76 30.91
C LEU A 79 -18.77 0.74 30.79
N SER A 80 -19.87 1.09 30.13
CA SER A 80 -20.27 2.46 29.85
C SER A 80 -20.24 3.33 31.11
N GLY A 81 -19.42 4.38 31.09
CA GLY A 81 -19.22 5.31 32.21
C GLY A 81 -17.93 5.13 33.01
N ASP A 82 -17.16 4.04 32.78
CA ASP A 82 -15.91 3.77 33.49
C ASP A 82 -14.64 3.87 32.60
N GLU A 83 -14.79 4.33 31.36
CA GLU A 83 -13.75 4.44 30.33
C GLU A 83 -12.50 5.17 30.83
N GLU A 84 -12.69 6.31 31.51
CA GLU A 84 -11.59 7.09 32.12
C GLU A 84 -11.01 6.42 33.38
N GLN A 85 -11.85 5.74 34.17
CA GLN A 85 -11.43 5.15 35.44
C GLN A 85 -10.56 3.91 35.23
N PHE A 86 -10.86 3.12 34.18
CA PHE A 86 -10.17 1.88 33.88
C PHE A 86 -9.29 1.95 32.63
N LYS A 87 -9.21 3.10 31.96
CA LYS A 87 -8.38 3.35 30.77
C LYS A 87 -8.69 2.37 29.63
N GLY A 88 -9.96 2.18 29.33
CA GLY A 88 -10.39 1.25 28.28
C GLY A 88 -10.40 -0.23 28.69
N CYS A 89 -10.44 -0.54 30.00
CA CYS A 89 -10.57 -1.92 30.48
C CYS A 89 -11.88 -2.13 31.24
N ALA A 90 -12.49 -3.31 31.16
CA ALA A 90 -13.73 -3.61 31.88
C ALA A 90 -13.62 -3.57 33.42
N THR A 91 -12.43 -3.81 34.00
CA THR A 91 -12.22 -3.81 35.46
C THR A 91 -10.84 -3.28 35.87
N LYS A 92 -10.70 -2.85 37.14
CA LYS A 92 -9.38 -2.51 37.74
C LYS A 92 -8.39 -3.68 37.69
N GLN A 93 -8.88 -4.91 37.78
CA GLN A 93 -8.04 -6.10 37.74
C GLN A 93 -7.44 -6.26 36.34
N ALA A 94 -8.27 -6.17 35.29
CA ALA A 94 -7.83 -6.19 33.89
C ALA A 94 -6.79 -5.09 33.62
N LEU A 95 -7.03 -3.86 34.10
CA LEU A 95 -6.08 -2.75 34.00
C LEU A 95 -4.72 -3.06 34.67
N ASN A 96 -4.73 -3.72 35.83
CA ASN A 96 -3.48 -4.04 36.53
C ASN A 96 -2.67 -5.10 35.79
N THR A 97 -3.33 -6.12 35.21
CA THR A 97 -2.67 -7.08 34.31
C THR A 97 -2.14 -6.42 33.03
N ALA A 98 -2.91 -5.52 32.42
CA ALA A 98 -2.50 -4.80 31.21
C ALA A 98 -1.32 -3.82 31.43
N LYS A 99 -1.10 -3.36 32.67
CA LYS A 99 0.08 -2.54 33.01
C LYS A 99 1.39 -3.34 33.04
N THR A 100 1.31 -4.62 33.41
CA THR A 100 2.48 -5.50 33.56
C THR A 100 2.82 -6.28 32.29
N SER A 101 1.94 -6.25 31.29
CA SER A 101 2.08 -7.03 30.07
C SER A 101 2.16 -6.12 28.84
N PRO A 102 2.85 -6.54 27.76
CA PRO A 102 2.74 -5.85 26.49
C PRO A 102 1.28 -5.84 26.04
N LYS A 103 0.87 -4.71 25.46
CA LYS A 103 -0.48 -4.47 25.02
C LYS A 103 -0.95 -5.59 24.07
N PRO A 104 -2.13 -6.20 24.30
CA PRO A 104 -2.61 -7.27 23.43
C PRO A 104 -2.89 -6.72 22.03
N THR A 105 -2.46 -7.46 21.01
CA THR A 105 -2.86 -7.22 19.62
C THR A 105 -4.26 -7.81 19.42
N CYS A 106 -5.24 -6.96 19.12
CA CYS A 106 -6.57 -7.43 18.78
C CYS A 106 -6.57 -7.97 17.36
N PRO A 107 -7.40 -9.00 17.06
CA PRO A 107 -7.62 -9.37 15.68
C PRO A 107 -8.19 -8.17 14.92
N PRO A 108 -7.77 -7.96 13.66
CA PRO A 108 -8.32 -6.87 12.85
C PRO A 108 -9.84 -7.06 12.72
N GLN A 109 -10.59 -6.03 13.09
CA GLN A 109 -12.04 -5.97 12.87
C GLN A 109 -12.26 -5.92 11.35
N LYS A 110 -12.81 -7.01 10.80
CA LYS A 110 -13.07 -7.18 9.37
C LYS A 110 -14.25 -6.36 8.89
#